data_AF-A0A4V5PPC1-F1
#
_entry.id   AF-A0A4V5PPC1-F1
#
_cell.length_a   1.000
_cell.length_b   1.000
_cell.length_c   1.000
_cell.angle_alpha   90.00
_cell.angle_beta   90.00
_cell.angle_gamma   90.00
#
_symmetry.space_group_name_H-M   'P 1'
#
loop_
_entity.id
_entity.type
_entity.pdbx_description
1 polymer ?
#
loop_
_entity_poly.entity_id
_entity_poly.type
_entity_poly.pdbx_seq_one_letter_code
_entity_poly.pdbx_strand_id
1 'polypeptide(L)'
;MKDVTVDASPLVRRIREALSARTPFDGKVRISVADEPRWETTNSGDQVLVRWACWTLERNGVELTEPVFEVLCKDITRQSLADDLSSRFPGVEIEVDNAIEL
;
A
#
# COMPACT_ATOMS: atom_id res chain seq x y z
N MET A 1 -13.70 4.19 23.11
CA MET A 1 -13.28 3.64 21.80
C MET A 1 -12.57 4.77 21.09
N LYS A 2 -11.24 4.73 20.97
CA LYS A 2 -10.51 5.84 20.33
C LYS A 2 -10.68 5.70 18.82
N ASP A 3 -11.20 6.74 18.18
CA ASP A 3 -11.21 6.89 16.73
C ASP A 3 -9.80 6.66 16.20
N VAL A 4 -9.58 5.52 15.56
CA VAL A 4 -8.39 5.30 14.75
C VAL A 4 -8.62 6.14 13.50
N THR A 5 -8.28 7.43 13.59
CA THR A 5 -8.20 8.30 12.43
C THR A 5 -7.16 7.69 11.51
N VAL A 6 -7.60 6.99 10.48
CA VAL A 6 -7.23 7.08 9.07
C VAL A 6 -5.79 7.58 8.70
N ASP A 7 -5.20 8.56 9.38
CA ASP A 7 -3.74 8.81 9.43
C ASP A 7 -2.91 7.68 10.09
N ALA A 8 -3.58 6.65 10.63
CA ALA A 8 -2.93 5.54 11.33
C ALA A 8 -2.46 4.38 10.42
N SER A 9 -2.81 4.36 9.12
CA SER A 9 -2.35 3.30 8.21
C SER A 9 -0.85 3.47 7.93
N PRO A 10 0.01 2.48 8.29
CA PRO A 10 1.44 2.56 8.04
C PRO A 10 1.77 2.78 6.56
N LEU A 11 1.02 2.15 5.65
CA LEU A 11 1.13 2.32 4.20
C LEU A 11 0.94 3.78 3.79
N VAL A 12 -0.18 4.39 4.19
CA VAL A 12 -0.51 5.79 3.84
C VAL A 12 0.56 6.74 4.36
N ARG A 13 1.04 6.53 5.59
CA ARG A 13 2.10 7.35 6.17
C ARG A 13 3.40 7.26 5.36
N ARG A 14 3.84 6.05 5.02
CA ARG A 14 5.08 5.84 4.26
C ARG A 14 5.00 6.40 2.84
N ILE A 15 3.87 6.21 2.15
CA ILE A 15 3.64 6.82 0.83
C ILE A 15 3.74 8.35 0.94
N ARG A 16 3.06 8.95 1.93
CA ARG A 16 3.10 10.40 2.16
C ARG A 16 4.52 10.91 2.42
N GLU A 17 5.29 10.23 3.26
CA GLU A 17 6.69 10.57 3.53
C GLU A 17 7.54 10.49 2.25
N ALA A 18 7.37 9.42 1.46
CA ALA A 18 8.12 9.22 0.22
C ALA A 18 7.80 10.27 -0.85
N LEU A 19 6.53 10.67 -0.98
CA LEU A 19 6.08 11.75 -1.86
C LEU A 19 6.57 13.12 -1.39
N SER A 20 6.49 13.40 -0.09
CA SER A 20 6.91 14.69 0.49
C SER A 20 8.40 14.95 0.24
N ALA A 21 9.24 13.91 0.33
CA ALA A 21 10.67 13.98 0.02
C ALA A 21 10.97 14.30 -1.45
N ARG A 22 9.97 14.30 -2.35
CA ARG A 22 10.10 14.41 -3.80
C ARG A 22 9.16 15.47 -4.40
N THR A 23 8.82 16.52 -3.65
CA THR A 23 7.90 17.57 -4.12
C THR A 23 8.61 18.57 -5.05
N PRO A 24 8.09 18.87 -6.26
CA PRO A 24 6.86 18.33 -6.85
C PRO A 24 7.02 16.90 -7.38
N PHE A 25 6.03 16.05 -7.11
CA PHE A 25 5.96 14.68 -7.62
C PHE A 25 4.93 14.58 -8.73
N ASP A 26 5.37 14.20 -9.93
CA ASP A 26 4.58 14.00 -11.15
C ASP A 26 4.63 12.52 -11.64
N GLY A 27 4.91 11.59 -10.72
CA GLY A 27 4.92 10.17 -11.00
C GLY A 27 3.62 9.47 -10.56
N LYS A 28 3.69 8.13 -10.51
CA LYS A 28 2.61 7.28 -10.00
C LYS A 28 3.06 6.49 -8.77
N VAL A 29 2.11 6.12 -7.93
CA VAL A 29 2.28 5.10 -6.88
C VAL A 29 1.73 3.80 -7.46
N ARG A 30 2.58 2.78 -7.58
CA ARG A 30 2.16 1.44 -7.97
C ARG A 30 2.11 0.53 -6.75
N ILE A 31 1.01 -0.19 -6.59
CA ILE A 31 0.81 -1.13 -5.50
C ILE A 31 0.30 -2.45 -6.07
N SER A 32 1.05 -3.52 -5.85
CA SER A 32 0.60 -4.88 -6.10
C SER A 32 0.01 -5.45 -4.82
N VAL A 33 -1.16 -6.07 -4.90
CA VAL A 33 -1.84 -6.67 -3.76
C VAL A 33 -2.12 -8.13 -4.06
N ALA A 34 -1.84 -9.03 -3.11
CA ALA A 34 -2.18 -10.45 -3.27
C ALA A 34 -3.70 -10.63 -3.43
N ASP A 35 -4.10 -11.49 -4.37
CA ASP A 35 -5.51 -11.76 -4.68
C ASP A 35 -6.25 -12.41 -3.50
N GLU A 36 -5.55 -13.28 -2.77
CA GLU A 36 -6.10 -14.00 -1.61
C GLU A 36 -5.34 -13.65 -0.32
N PRO A 37 -6.05 -13.58 0.82
CA PRO A 37 -5.40 -13.43 2.11
C PRO A 37 -4.71 -14.73 2.53
N ARG A 38 -3.63 -14.63 3.33
CA ARG A 38 -2.85 -15.77 3.84
C ARG A 38 -2.68 -15.71 5.36
N TRP A 39 -2.54 -16.88 5.95
CA TRP A 39 -2.23 -17.01 7.36
C TRP A 39 -0.75 -16.74 7.60
N GLU A 40 -0.45 -15.75 8.43
CA GLU A 40 0.89 -15.44 8.91
C GLU A 40 1.01 -15.78 10.38
N THR A 41 2.19 -16.22 10.79
CA THR A 41 2.50 -16.50 12.19
C THR A 41 3.22 -15.30 12.77
N THR A 42 2.63 -14.71 13.80
CA THR A 42 3.23 -13.60 14.54
C THR A 42 4.42 -14.08 15.38
N ASN A 43 5.22 -13.14 15.89
CA ASN A 43 6.34 -13.47 16.78
C ASN A 43 5.90 -14.12 18.11
N SER A 44 4.64 -13.96 18.52
CA SER A 44 4.06 -14.65 19.69
C SER A 44 3.59 -16.07 19.38
N GLY A 45 3.62 -16.49 18.11
CA GLY A 45 3.10 -17.79 17.66
C GLY A 45 1.62 -17.79 17.27
N ASP A 46 0.93 -16.66 17.42
CA ASP A 46 -0.46 -16.53 17.00
C ASP A 46 -0.57 -16.49 15.48
N GLN A 47 -1.61 -17.13 14.93
CA GLN A 47 -1.93 -17.05 13.51
C GLN A 47 -2.90 -15.91 13.23
N VAL A 48 -2.57 -15.08 12.24
CA VAL A 48 -3.40 -13.97 11.78
C VAL A 48 -3.60 -14.06 10.27
N LEU A 49 -4.83 -13.84 9.80
CA LEU A 49 -5.15 -13.82 8.38
C LEU A 49 -4.93 -12.39 7.86
N VAL A 50 -4.01 -12.24 6.90
CA VAL A 50 -3.56 -10.95 6.37
C VAL A 50 -3.56 -10.96 4.86
N ARG A 51 -3.41 -9.79 4.25
CA ARG A 51 -3.19 -9.67 2.81
C ARG A 51 -1.86 -8.97 2.56
N TRP A 52 -1.05 -9.56 1.69
CA TRP A 52 0.24 -8.99 1.32
C TRP A 52 0.06 -7.90 0.27
N ALA A 53 0.85 -6.85 0.38
CA ALA A 53 0.99 -5.82 -0.63
C ALA A 53 2.46 -5.47 -0.81
N CYS A 54 2.79 -4.97 -1.98
CA CYS A 54 4.10 -4.43 -2.33
C CYS A 54 3.88 -3.13 -3.08
N TRP A 55 4.64 -2.08 -2.78
CA TRP A 55 4.44 -0.80 -3.42
C TRP A 55 5.75 -0.10 -3.76
N THR A 56 5.69 0.76 -4.78
CA THR A 56 6.80 1.59 -5.23
C THR A 56 6.30 2.90 -5.82
N LEU A 57 7.16 3.92 -5.85
CA LEU A 57 6.97 5.12 -6.64
C LEU A 57 7.57 4.90 -8.03
N GLU A 58 6.83 5.20 -9.09
CA GLU A 58 7.33 5.13 -10.46
C GLU A 58 7.24 6.50 -11.15
N ARG A 59 8.17 6.79 -12.06
CA ARG A 59 8.09 7.93 -12.98
C ARG A 59 8.62 7.51 -14.34
N ASN A 60 7.84 7.72 -15.40
CA ASN A 60 8.19 7.32 -16.77
C ASN A 60 8.60 5.84 -16.90
N GLY A 61 7.95 4.95 -16.13
CA GLY A 61 8.24 3.51 -16.13
C GLY A 61 9.51 3.10 -15.37
N VAL A 62 10.12 4.02 -14.61
CA VAL A 62 11.29 3.75 -13.77
C VAL A 62 10.87 3.80 -12.30
N GLU A 63 11.23 2.76 -11.54
CA GLU A 63 11.08 2.73 -10.09
C GLU A 63 12.01 3.75 -9.42
N LEU A 64 11.44 4.61 -8.60
CA LEU A 64 12.12 5.68 -7.83
C LEU A 64 12.42 5.27 -6.39
N THR A 65 11.87 4.14 -5.96
CA THR A 65 12.06 3.52 -4.66
C THR A 65 12.21 2.03 -4.86
N GLU A 66 12.99 1.37 -4.00
CA GLU A 66 12.93 -0.09 -3.94
C GLU A 66 11.50 -0.53 -3.54
N PRO A 67 11.02 -1.68 -4.04
CA PRO A 67 9.71 -2.20 -3.66
C PRO A 67 9.62 -2.43 -2.14
N VAL A 68 8.56 -1.92 -1.53
CA VAL A 68 8.32 -2.01 -0.08
C VAL A 68 7.16 -2.96 0.19
N PHE A 69 7.45 -4.02 0.95
CA PHE A 69 6.44 -4.97 1.39
C PHE A 69 5.63 -4.43 2.57
N GLU A 70 4.32 -4.67 2.51
CA GLU A 70 3.35 -4.27 3.52
C GLU A 70 2.39 -5.41 3.81
N VAL A 71 1.98 -5.50 5.08
CA VAL A 71 0.96 -6.43 5.55
C VAL A 71 -0.31 -5.63 5.80
N LEU A 72 -1.37 -5.97 5.08
CA LEU A 72 -2.68 -5.35 5.15
C LEU A 72 -3.67 -6.24 5.90
N CYS A 73 -4.78 -5.64 6.35
CA CYS A 73 -5.91 -6.43 6.82
C CYS A 73 -6.46 -7.31 5.69
N LYS A 74 -6.89 -8.54 6.01
CA LYS A 74 -7.44 -9.51 5.04
C LYS A 74 -8.57 -8.97 4.16
N ASP A 75 -9.36 -8.03 4.72
CA ASP A 75 -10.58 -7.49 4.10
C ASP A 75 -10.27 -6.37 3.10
N ILE A 76 -9.03 -5.89 3.04
CA ILE A 76 -8.63 -4.92 2.02
C ILE A 76 -8.60 -5.61 0.66
N THR A 77 -9.37 -5.09 -0.29
CA THR A 77 -9.36 -5.54 -1.68
C THR A 77 -8.56 -4.57 -2.55
N ARG A 78 -8.17 -5.01 -3.74
CA ARG A 78 -7.57 -4.14 -4.78
C ARG A 78 -8.41 -2.89 -5.03
N GLN A 79 -9.72 -3.08 -5.21
CA GLN A 79 -10.64 -1.97 -5.50
C GLN A 79 -10.74 -1.00 -4.32
N SER A 80 -10.98 -1.50 -3.11
CA SER A 80 -11.07 -0.63 -1.91
C SER A 80 -9.77 0.13 -1.65
N LEU A 81 -8.62 -0.47 -1.96
CA LEU A 81 -7.32 0.18 -1.79
C LEU A 81 -7.11 1.27 -2.85
N ALA A 82 -7.45 1.00 -4.11
CA ALA A 82 -7.38 2.00 -5.19
C ALA A 82 -8.26 3.21 -4.89
N ASP A 83 -9.50 2.99 -4.45
CA ASP A 83 -10.45 4.06 -4.12
C ASP A 83 -9.97 4.90 -2.93
N ASP A 84 -9.53 4.26 -1.85
CA ASP A 84 -9.05 4.97 -0.65
C ASP A 84 -7.79 5.79 -0.93
N LEU A 85 -6.81 5.23 -1.65
CA LEU A 85 -5.55 5.94 -1.93
C LEU A 85 -5.73 7.08 -2.94
N SER A 86 -6.56 6.90 -3.96
CA SER A 86 -6.84 7.97 -4.93
C SER A 86 -7.53 9.17 -4.28
N SER A 87 -8.41 8.91 -3.30
CA SER A 87 -9.04 9.93 -2.47
C SER A 87 -8.03 10.71 -1.61
N ARG A 88 -7.01 10.01 -1.09
CA ARG A 88 -6.00 10.56 -0.17
C ARG A 88 -4.89 11.36 -0.84
N PHE A 89 -4.54 10.99 -2.06
CA PHE A 89 -3.44 11.60 -2.80
C PHE A 89 -3.96 12.24 -4.09
N PRO A 90 -4.84 13.27 -3.99
CA PRO A 90 -5.39 13.92 -5.16
C PRO A 90 -4.24 14.56 -5.96
N GLY A 91 -4.11 14.15 -7.22
CA GLY A 91 -3.05 14.62 -8.12
C GLY A 91 -1.86 13.67 -8.27
N VAL A 92 -1.86 12.54 -7.57
CA VAL A 92 -0.92 11.44 -7.81
C VAL A 92 -1.65 10.33 -8.55
N GLU A 93 -1.05 9.80 -9.62
CA GLU A 93 -1.59 8.63 -10.30
C GLU A 93 -1.42 7.41 -9.39
N ILE A 94 -2.51 6.69 -9.13
CA ILE A 94 -2.51 5.48 -8.30
C ILE A 94 -2.84 4.29 -9.20
N GLU A 95 -1.94 3.31 -9.23
CA GLU A 95 -2.14 2.03 -9.91
C GLU A 95 -2.15 0.92 -8.86
N VAL A 96 -3.25 0.16 -8.80
CA VAL A 96 -3.34 -1.03 -7.94
C VAL A 96 -3.61 -2.27 -8.78
N ASP A 97 -2.63 -3.16 -8.80
CA ASP A 97 -2.66 -4.43 -9.53
C ASP A 97 -2.61 -5.64 -8.57
N ASN A 98 -2.61 -6.84 -9.14
CA ASN A 98 -2.55 -8.11 -8.42
C ASN A 98 -1.32 -8.95 -8.79
N ALA A 99 -0.20 -8.31 -9.13
CA ALA A 99 0.99 -9.00 -9.64
C ALA A 99 1.78 -9.81 -8.58
N ILE A 100 1.27 -9.93 -7.35
CA ILE A 100 1.90 -10.79 -6.34
C ILE A 100 1.44 -12.23 -6.55
N GLU A 101 2.20 -12.96 -7.37
CA GLU A 101 2.16 -14.42 -7.43
C GLU A 101 2.89 -14.98 -6.21
N LEU A 102 2.16 -15.65 -5.31
CA LEU A 102 2.69 -16.29 -4.08
C LEU A 102 2.45 -17.79 -4.07
#